data_AF-A0A0G1KWQ7-F1
#
_entry.id   AF-A0A0G1KWQ7-F1
#
_cell.length_a   1.000
_cell.length_b   1.000
_cell.length_c   1.000
_cell.angle_alpha   90.00
_cell.angle_beta   90.00
_cell.angle_gamma   90.00
#
_symmetry.space_group_name_H-M   'P 1'
#
loop_
_entity.id
_entity.type
_entity.pdbx_description
1 polymer ?
#
loop_
_entity_poly.entity_id
_entity_poly.type
_entity_poly.pdbx_seq_one_letter_code
_entity_poly.pdbx_strand_id
1 'polypeptide(L)'
;MKKEKPGSKKKERVVRIFNCSEDVWPFIDAYGDKKLQKWEIDENANLSDKDLFSMAEEFEFTFITPKAIDPLFVEYYKKLCVVRDLEILVPAKHTGLLCEDILNDNMVMKRLIQLGKEYRRLNLTAYSTTGSANQSRCLDRQLLREQVRH
;
A
#
# COMPACT_ATOMS: atom_id res chain seq x y z
N MET A 1 -43.22 11.59 7.17
CA MET A 1 -41.84 12.07 7.42
C MET A 1 -41.02 10.91 7.99
N LYS A 2 -40.04 10.40 7.25
CA LYS A 2 -39.12 9.35 7.74
C LYS A 2 -38.05 10.01 8.61
N LYS A 3 -37.91 9.58 9.86
CA LYS A 3 -36.83 9.99 10.77
C LYS A 3 -35.51 9.40 10.25
N GLU A 4 -34.61 10.24 9.75
CA GLU A 4 -33.22 9.85 9.51
C GLU A 4 -32.54 9.59 10.86
N LYS A 5 -31.91 8.41 11.01
CA LYS A 5 -31.11 8.07 12.20
C LYS A 5 -29.77 8.83 12.13
N PRO A 6 -29.37 9.56 13.18
CA PRO A 6 -28.06 10.21 13.20
C PRO A 6 -26.99 9.15 13.49
N GLY A 7 -26.03 8.95 12.60
CA GLY A 7 -24.83 8.15 12.93
C GLY A 7 -24.26 7.18 11.89
N SER A 8 -24.50 7.34 10.58
CA SER A 8 -23.75 6.54 9.58
C SER A 8 -22.94 7.41 8.61
N LYS A 9 -21.92 8.10 9.13
CA LYS A 9 -20.76 8.43 8.28
C LYS A 9 -20.14 7.09 7.89
N LYS A 10 -20.54 6.58 6.72
CA LYS A 10 -20.04 5.32 6.19
C LYS A 10 -18.51 5.42 6.09
N LYS A 11 -17.79 4.56 6.81
CA LYS A 11 -16.34 4.65 6.98
C LYS A 11 -15.63 4.46 5.63
N GLU A 12 -14.71 5.36 5.32
CA GLU A 12 -13.74 5.21 4.24
C GLU A 12 -12.39 4.81 4.87
N ARG A 13 -11.59 4.01 4.16
CA ARG A 13 -10.21 3.68 4.56
C ARG A 13 -9.27 4.01 3.43
N VAL A 14 -8.21 4.75 3.75
CA VAL A 14 -7.11 4.98 2.80
C VAL A 14 -6.15 3.79 2.87
N VAL A 15 -5.79 3.26 1.71
CA VAL A 15 -4.78 2.21 1.57
C VAL A 15 -3.66 2.79 0.71
N ARG A 16 -2.53 3.10 1.34
CA ARG A 16 -1.35 3.67 0.68
C ARG A 16 -0.38 2.53 0.35
N ILE A 17 -0.04 2.40 -0.92
CA ILE A 17 0.97 1.44 -1.40
C ILE A 17 2.27 2.19 -1.59
N PHE A 18 3.32 1.81 -0.86
CA PHE A 18 4.64 2.40 -0.97
C PHE A 18 5.10 2.40 -2.42
N ASN A 19 5.59 3.55 -2.87
CA ASN A 19 6.16 3.67 -4.19
C ASN A 19 7.63 3.24 -4.12
N CYS A 20 7.89 1.94 -4.24
CA CYS A 20 9.25 1.42 -4.31
C CYS A 20 9.79 1.62 -5.71
N SER A 21 10.99 2.17 -5.82
CA SER A 21 11.85 2.15 -7.01
C SER A 21 11.22 2.60 -8.35
N GLU A 22 10.00 3.11 -8.38
CA GLU A 22 9.24 3.20 -9.63
C GLU A 22 9.85 4.22 -10.59
N ASP A 23 10.33 5.35 -10.07
CA ASP A 23 11.07 6.35 -10.83
C ASP A 23 12.49 5.92 -11.21
N VAL A 24 13.02 4.85 -10.59
CA VAL A 24 14.37 4.34 -10.85
C VAL A 24 14.38 3.01 -11.59
N TRP A 25 13.22 2.42 -11.90
CA TRP A 25 13.15 1.18 -12.69
C TRP A 25 13.87 1.26 -14.03
N PRO A 26 13.73 2.33 -14.83
CA PRO A 26 14.52 2.46 -16.06
C PRO A 26 16.03 2.43 -15.82
N PHE A 27 16.48 2.92 -14.65
CA PHE A 27 17.88 2.90 -14.25
C PHE A 27 18.31 1.51 -13.76
N ILE A 28 17.48 0.84 -12.95
CA ILE A 28 17.70 -0.54 -12.51
C ILE A 28 17.77 -1.48 -13.71
N ASP A 29 16.84 -1.35 -14.65
CA ASP A 29 16.77 -2.17 -15.86
C ASP A 29 17.95 -1.96 -16.81
N ALA A 30 18.56 -0.76 -16.79
CA ALA A 30 19.76 -0.47 -17.57
C ALA A 30 20.99 -1.24 -17.06
N TYR A 31 20.98 -1.75 -15.83
CA TYR A 31 22.07 -2.60 -15.35
C TYR A 31 22.06 -3.97 -16.05
N GLY A 32 23.20 -4.34 -16.64
CA GLY A 32 23.42 -5.70 -17.13
C GLY A 32 23.68 -6.73 -16.03
N ASP A 33 24.02 -6.28 -14.82
CA ASP A 33 24.35 -7.13 -13.67
C ASP A 33 23.15 -7.31 -12.73
N LYS A 34 22.69 -8.56 -12.60
CA LYS A 34 21.57 -8.95 -11.72
C LYS A 34 21.84 -8.74 -10.24
N LYS A 35 23.11 -8.80 -9.79
CA LYS A 35 23.46 -8.53 -8.39
C LYS A 35 23.29 -7.05 -8.08
N LEU A 36 23.71 -6.19 -9.00
CA LEU A 36 23.59 -4.74 -8.86
C LEU A 36 22.11 -4.31 -8.90
N GLN A 37 21.32 -4.91 -9.79
CA GLN A 37 19.85 -4.72 -9.80
C GLN A 37 19.22 -5.06 -8.46
N LYS A 38 19.55 -6.23 -7.91
CA LYS A 38 19.02 -6.67 -6.62
C LYS A 38 19.41 -5.73 -5.49
N TRP A 39 20.68 -5.32 -5.45
CA TRP A 39 21.19 -4.39 -4.44
C TRP A 39 20.43 -3.06 -4.48
N GLU A 40 20.22 -2.50 -5.67
CA GLU A 40 19.50 -1.23 -5.84
C GLU A 40 18.03 -1.34 -5.39
N ILE A 41 17.36 -2.46 -5.72
CA ILE A 41 15.99 -2.75 -5.25
C ILE A 41 15.96 -2.80 -3.71
N ASP A 42 16.90 -3.54 -3.11
CA ASP A 42 16.98 -3.72 -1.66
C ASP A 42 17.25 -2.39 -0.92
N GLU A 43 18.10 -1.52 -1.48
CA GLU A 43 18.39 -0.19 -0.93
C GLU A 43 17.16 0.73 -0.99
N ASN A 44 16.47 0.79 -2.12
CA ASN A 44 15.27 1.61 -2.26
C ASN A 44 14.13 1.17 -1.33
N ALA A 45 14.01 -0.13 -1.05
CA ALA A 45 13.03 -0.64 -0.10
C ALA A 45 13.26 -0.16 1.34
N ASN A 46 14.50 0.20 1.70
CA ASN A 46 14.82 0.74 3.03
C ASN A 46 14.29 2.17 3.23
N LEU A 47 13.83 2.85 2.18
CA LEU A 47 13.28 4.22 2.26
C LEU A 47 11.78 4.25 2.61
N SER A 48 11.16 3.09 2.83
CA SER A 48 9.72 2.96 3.06
C SER A 48 9.24 3.55 4.39
N ASP A 49 10.10 3.61 5.40
CA ASP A 49 9.85 4.26 6.68
C ASP A 49 9.68 5.77 6.54
N LYS A 50 10.50 6.42 5.71
CA LYS A 50 10.39 7.83 5.38
C LYS A 50 9.09 8.15 4.66
N ASP A 51 8.62 7.27 3.78
CA ASP A 51 7.39 7.52 3.01
C ASP A 51 6.13 7.49 3.88
N LEU A 52 6.15 6.94 5.09
CA LEU A 52 5.04 7.09 6.04
C LEU A 52 4.72 8.55 6.34
N PHE A 53 5.71 9.45 6.31
CA PHE A 53 5.45 10.87 6.53
C PHE A 53 4.62 11.52 5.41
N SER A 54 4.49 10.89 4.24
CA SER A 54 3.52 11.31 3.22
C SER A 54 2.06 11.16 3.67
N MET A 55 1.82 10.36 4.72
CA MET A 55 0.50 10.06 5.29
C MET A 55 0.28 10.75 6.64
N ALA A 56 1.12 11.72 7.02
CA ALA A 56 1.07 12.33 8.35
C ALA A 56 -0.27 13.03 8.69
N GLU A 57 -1.06 13.41 7.68
CA GLU A 57 -2.37 14.04 7.85
C GLU A 57 -3.52 13.02 7.99
N GLU A 58 -3.24 11.73 7.79
CA GLU A 58 -4.23 10.66 7.84
C GLU A 58 -4.30 10.04 9.23
N PHE A 59 -5.51 10.00 9.81
CA PHE A 59 -5.70 9.46 11.17
C PHE A 59 -5.91 7.95 11.20
N GLU A 60 -6.41 7.37 10.11
CA GLU A 60 -6.81 5.96 10.02
C GLU A 60 -6.50 5.43 8.61
N PHE A 61 -5.41 4.67 8.46
CA PHE A 61 -4.99 4.17 7.15
C PHE A 61 -4.23 2.84 7.20
N THR A 62 -4.22 2.16 6.06
CA THR A 62 -3.43 0.95 5.85
C THR A 62 -2.25 1.30 4.94
N PHE A 63 -1.04 0.92 5.33
CA PHE A 63 0.19 1.17 4.59
C PHE A 63 0.77 -0.15 4.11
N ILE A 64 1.05 -0.28 2.81
CA ILE A 64 1.66 -1.49 2.24
C ILE A 64 3.10 -1.16 1.84
N THR A 65 4.06 -1.93 2.36
CA THR A 65 5.50 -1.68 2.18
C THR A 65 6.23 -2.98 1.80
N PRO A 66 7.34 -2.92 1.05
CA PRO A 66 8.14 -4.11 0.69
C PRO A 66 8.84 -4.78 1.88
N LYS A 67 9.04 -4.05 2.99
CA LYS A 67 9.77 -4.54 4.17
C LYS A 67 9.04 -4.16 5.45
N ALA A 68 9.19 -5.00 6.47
CA ALA A 68 8.69 -4.67 7.80
C ALA A 68 9.37 -3.41 8.32
N ILE A 69 8.58 -2.54 8.94
CA ILE A 69 9.06 -1.33 9.59
C ILE A 69 9.25 -1.63 11.06
N ASP A 70 10.30 -1.06 11.66
CA ASP A 70 10.59 -1.24 13.07
C ASP A 70 9.38 -0.84 13.94
N PRO A 71 8.88 -1.72 14.82
CA PRO A 71 7.72 -1.43 15.66
C PRO A 71 7.88 -0.19 16.55
N LEU A 72 9.09 0.12 17.02
CA LEU A 72 9.37 1.33 17.79
C LEU A 72 9.22 2.58 16.93
N PHE A 73 9.64 2.51 15.66
CA PHE A 73 9.42 3.60 14.71
C PHE A 73 7.92 3.78 14.42
N VAL A 74 7.17 2.70 14.23
CA VAL A 74 5.71 2.76 14.02
C VAL A 74 5.01 3.43 15.21
N GLU A 75 5.39 3.07 16.44
CA GLU A 75 4.83 3.68 17.65
C GLU A 75 5.25 5.14 17.82
N TYR A 76 6.48 5.48 17.45
CA TYR A 76 6.95 6.87 17.41
C TYR A 76 6.13 7.69 16.39
N TYR A 77 5.98 7.19 15.17
CA TYR A 77 5.23 7.83 14.09
C TYR A 77 3.77 8.05 14.48
N LYS A 78 3.10 7.03 15.04
CA LYS A 78 1.69 7.13 15.50
C LYS A 78 1.51 8.22 16.54
N LYS A 79 2.45 8.36 17.48
CA LYS A 79 2.41 9.42 18.51
C LYS A 79 2.67 10.79 17.91
N LEU A 80 3.67 10.90 17.04
CA LEU A 80 4.06 12.17 16.43
C LEU A 80 2.97 12.73 15.52
N CYS A 81 2.39 11.89 14.67
CA CYS A 81 1.36 12.27 13.69
C CYS A 81 -0.07 12.09 14.21
N VAL A 82 -0.25 11.69 15.47
CA VAL A 82 -1.57 11.48 16.11
C VAL A 82 -2.44 10.48 15.33
N VAL A 83 -1.81 9.44 14.79
CA VAL A 83 -2.49 8.38 14.02
C VAL A 83 -3.20 7.43 14.97
N ARG A 84 -4.51 7.29 14.79
CA ARG A 84 -5.39 6.50 15.65
C ARG A 84 -5.37 5.01 15.27
N ASP A 85 -5.32 4.73 13.98
CA ASP A 85 -5.31 3.35 13.47
C ASP A 85 -4.38 3.24 12.24
N LEU A 86 -3.28 2.53 12.43
CA LEU A 86 -2.30 2.23 11.38
C LEU A 86 -2.15 0.72 11.27
N GLU A 87 -2.48 0.20 10.09
CA GLU A 87 -2.20 -1.19 9.73
C GLU A 87 -1.07 -1.22 8.71
N ILE A 88 -0.05 -2.04 8.94
CA ILE A 88 1.07 -2.22 8.01
C ILE A 88 0.97 -3.62 7.40
N LEU A 89 0.92 -3.69 6.08
CA LEU A 89 0.94 -4.93 5.31
C LEU A 89 2.28 -5.05 4.58
N VAL A 90 2.88 -6.24 4.65
CA VAL A 90 4.15 -6.55 4.01
C VAL A 90 3.96 -7.83 3.20
N PRO A 91 4.12 -7.82 1.87
CA PRO A 91 4.10 -9.04 1.08
C PRO A 91 5.22 -10.00 1.50
N ALA A 92 4.97 -11.31 1.37
CA ALA A 92 5.94 -12.35 1.71
C ALA A 92 7.16 -12.36 0.78
N LYS A 93 7.03 -11.76 -0.41
CA LYS A 93 8.10 -11.61 -1.39
C LYS A 93 8.26 -10.14 -1.75
N HIS A 94 9.50 -9.74 -1.97
CA HIS A 94 9.85 -8.44 -2.46
C HIS A 94 10.66 -8.60 -3.75
N THR A 95 10.07 -8.21 -4.88
CA THR A 95 10.71 -8.26 -6.21
C THR A 95 11.11 -6.86 -6.70
N GLY A 96 10.78 -5.82 -5.95
CA GLY A 96 10.81 -4.42 -6.38
C GLY A 96 9.51 -3.98 -7.06
N LEU A 97 8.66 -4.91 -7.49
CA LEU A 97 7.37 -4.63 -8.14
C LEU A 97 6.25 -4.82 -7.12
N LEU A 98 6.10 -3.88 -6.18
CA LEU A 98 5.25 -4.07 -5.01
C LEU A 98 3.79 -4.37 -5.35
N CYS A 99 3.23 -3.78 -6.40
CA CYS A 99 1.87 -4.11 -6.85
C CYS A 99 1.75 -5.56 -7.34
N GLU A 100 2.75 -6.08 -8.04
CA GLU A 100 2.79 -7.48 -8.46
C GLU A 100 3.02 -8.42 -7.28
N ASP A 101 3.87 -8.02 -6.34
CA ASP A 101 4.08 -8.76 -5.09
C ASP A 101 2.76 -8.91 -4.32
N ILE A 102 1.96 -7.83 -4.22
CA ILE A 102 0.63 -7.84 -3.61
C ILE A 102 -0.31 -8.79 -4.37
N LEU A 103 -0.40 -8.68 -5.70
CA LEU A 103 -1.29 -9.51 -6.53
C LEU A 103 -1.02 -11.01 -6.38
N ASN A 104 0.24 -11.38 -6.12
CA ASN A 104 0.67 -12.75 -5.92
C ASN A 104 0.69 -13.19 -4.45
N ASP A 105 0.39 -12.29 -3.51
CA ASP A 105 0.32 -12.58 -2.09
C ASP A 105 -1.14 -12.77 -1.63
N ASN A 106 -1.51 -14.03 -1.46
CA ASN A 106 -2.85 -14.41 -1.01
C ASN A 106 -3.23 -13.84 0.36
N MET A 107 -2.29 -13.60 1.26
CA MET A 107 -2.59 -13.08 2.60
C MET A 107 -2.92 -11.59 2.52
N VAL A 108 -2.09 -10.82 1.82
CA VAL A 108 -2.31 -9.38 1.61
C VAL A 108 -3.61 -9.15 0.83
N MET A 109 -3.84 -9.91 -0.26
CA MET A 109 -5.07 -9.80 -1.04
C MET A 109 -6.31 -10.15 -0.22
N LYS A 110 -6.30 -11.23 0.56
CA LYS A 110 -7.41 -11.56 1.47
C LYS A 110 -7.68 -10.43 2.46
N ARG A 111 -6.63 -9.78 2.99
CA ARG A 111 -6.81 -8.65 3.90
C ARG A 111 -7.41 -7.43 3.19
N LEU A 112 -6.98 -7.11 1.97
CA LEU A 112 -7.56 -6.03 1.15
C LEU A 112 -9.05 -6.28 0.83
N ILE A 113 -9.42 -7.51 0.48
CA ILE A 113 -10.82 -7.90 0.26
C ILE A 113 -11.63 -7.72 1.55
N GLN A 114 -11.06 -8.14 2.68
CA GLN A 114 -11.70 -8.02 3.99
C GLN A 114 -11.91 -6.55 4.38
N LEU A 115 -10.91 -5.69 4.16
CA LEU A 115 -11.06 -4.23 4.29
C LEU A 115 -12.20 -3.70 3.40
N GLY A 116 -12.34 -4.23 2.18
CA GLY A 116 -13.42 -3.87 1.26
C GLY A 116 -14.82 -4.25 1.76
N LYS A 117 -14.92 -5.22 2.66
CA LYS A 117 -16.18 -5.61 3.33
C LYS A 117 -16.44 -4.78 4.59
N GLU A 118 -15.39 -4.40 5.30
CA GLU A 118 -15.45 -3.62 6.55
C GLU A 118 -15.77 -2.13 6.29
N TYR A 119 -15.28 -1.60 5.18
CA TYR A 119 -15.41 -0.19 4.82
C TYR A 119 -16.31 -0.03 3.60
N ARG A 120 -17.08 1.06 3.55
CA ARG A 120 -17.95 1.35 2.39
C ARG A 120 -17.14 1.67 1.14
N ARG A 121 -15.94 2.20 1.32
CA ARG A 121 -15.04 2.61 0.25
C ARG A 121 -13.59 2.46 0.71
N LEU A 122 -12.78 1.83 -0.13
CA LEU A 122 -11.33 1.87 -0.02
C LEU A 122 -10.80 2.89 -1.02
N ASN A 123 -9.96 3.82 -0.54
CA ASN A 123 -9.23 4.75 -1.38
C ASN A 123 -7.80 4.23 -1.50
N LEU A 124 -7.52 3.50 -2.59
CA LEU A 124 -6.18 3.02 -2.89
C LEU A 124 -5.36 4.15 -3.50
N THR A 125 -4.20 4.43 -2.91
CA THR A 125 -3.26 5.44 -3.40
C THR A 125 -1.90 4.80 -3.64
N ALA A 126 -1.51 4.76 -4.92
CA ALA A 126 -0.17 4.42 -5.37
C ALA A 126 0.31 5.57 -6.26
N TYR A 127 1.50 6.10 -5.98
CA TYR A 127 2.14 7.05 -6.88
C TYR A 127 2.78 6.22 -8.00
N SER A 128 2.38 6.44 -9.26
CA SER A 128 2.88 5.68 -10.41
C SER A 128 3.24 6.61 -11.56
N THR A 129 4.49 6.52 -12.01
CA THR A 129 5.09 7.32 -13.09
C THR A 129 5.69 6.45 -14.19
N THR A 130 5.68 5.13 -14.05
CA THR A 130 6.13 4.23 -15.12
C THR A 130 5.04 3.98 -16.16
N GLY A 131 5.42 3.59 -17.38
CA GLY A 131 4.48 3.12 -18.43
C GLY A 131 3.58 1.95 -17.99
N SER A 132 3.94 1.31 -16.88
CA SER A 132 3.11 0.44 -16.03
C SER A 132 2.12 1.19 -15.11
N ALA A 133 1.60 2.34 -15.53
CA ALA A 133 0.36 2.97 -15.03
C ALA A 133 -0.86 2.00 -15.00
N ASN A 134 -0.68 0.76 -15.46
CA ASN A 134 -1.59 -0.36 -15.37
C ASN A 134 -1.49 -1.15 -14.05
N GLN A 135 -0.42 -1.13 -13.25
CA GLN A 135 -0.29 -2.06 -12.11
C GLN A 135 -1.21 -1.69 -10.93
N SER A 136 -1.22 -0.43 -10.50
CA SER A 136 -2.19 0.06 -9.49
C SER A 136 -3.63 -0.04 -9.99
N ARG A 137 -3.85 0.27 -11.28
CA ARG A 137 -5.15 0.08 -11.94
C ARG A 137 -5.56 -1.39 -12.06
N CYS A 138 -4.61 -2.30 -12.21
CA CYS A 138 -4.85 -3.76 -12.24
C CYS A 138 -5.23 -4.24 -10.84
N LEU A 139 -4.55 -3.76 -9.80
CA LEU A 139 -4.91 -4.05 -8.42
C LEU A 139 -6.32 -3.55 -8.10
N ASP A 140 -6.64 -2.30 -8.45
CA ASP A 140 -8.00 -1.74 -8.31
C ASP A 140 -9.04 -2.57 -9.08
N ARG A 141 -8.76 -2.92 -10.34
CA ARG A 141 -9.67 -3.74 -11.16
C ARG A 141 -9.85 -5.15 -10.60
N GLN A 142 -8.81 -5.73 -10.02
CA GLN A 142 -8.86 -7.07 -9.45
C GLN A 142 -9.64 -7.07 -8.12
N LEU A 143 -9.42 -6.06 -7.27
CA LEU A 143 -10.22 -5.85 -6.07
C LEU A 143 -11.70 -5.62 -6.40
N LEU A 144 -12.01 -4.79 -7.40
CA LEU A 144 -13.38 -4.59 -7.87
C LEU A 144 -14.00 -5.90 -8.42
N ARG A 145 -13.24 -6.69 -9.18
CA ARG A 145 -13.71 -7.99 -9.69
C ARG A 145 -14.02 -8.99 -8.57
N GLU A 146 -13.20 -9.02 -7.53
CA GLU A 146 -13.39 -9.95 -6.41
C GLU A 146 -14.48 -9.48 -5.44
N GLN A 147 -14.68 -8.17 -5.28
CA GLN A 147 -15.82 -7.61 -4.54
C GLN A 147 -17.18 -7.89 -5.19
N VAL A 148 -17.25 -8.08 -6.51
CA VAL A 148 -18.51 -8.34 -7.25
C VAL A 148 -18.83 -9.84 -7.36
N ARG A 149 -17.88 -10.74 -7.11
CA ARG A 149 -18.08 -12.20 -7.20
C ARG A 149 -18.75 -12.82 -5.95
N HIS A 150 -19.03 -12.03 -4.92
CA HIS A 150 -19.65 -12.45 -3.66
C HIS A 150 -20.70 -11.45 -3.20
#